data_AF-A0AAW0GTB5-F1
#
_entry.id   AF-A0AAW0GTB5-F1
#
_cell.length_a   1.000
_cell.length_b   1.000
_cell.length_c   1.000
_cell.angle_alpha   90.00
_cell.angle_beta   90.00
_cell.angle_gamma   90.00
#
_symmetry.space_group_name_H-M   'P 1'
#
loop_
_entity.id
_entity.type
_entity.pdbx_description
1 polymer ?
#
loop_
_entity_poly.entity_id
_entity_poly.type
_entity_poly.pdbx_seq_one_letter_code
_entity_poly.pdbx_strand_id
1 'polypeptide(L)'
;MRSMKVTLGAHDISIQETQQIIPVAEAIPHPAYNPQDSSTGKEAKGLTPANTQVKVGNVCYLTGWGKKSLQDTKRNTLLQEAVLIIQDDQKCKQLFRRYSKTMQICAGDPKKVQAPFK
;
A
#
# COMPACT_ATOMS: atom_id res chain seq x y z
N MET A 1 -20.25 -15.21 0.48
CA MET A 1 -18.94 -14.66 0.04
C MET A 1 -19.19 -13.37 -0.74
N ARG A 2 -18.33 -12.35 -0.60
CA ARG A 2 -18.43 -11.14 -1.43
C ARG A 2 -17.92 -11.46 -2.84
N SER A 3 -18.72 -11.15 -3.86
CA SER A 3 -18.23 -11.14 -5.24
C SER A 3 -17.22 -10.02 -5.39
N MET A 4 -16.02 -10.35 -5.89
CA MET A 4 -14.92 -9.40 -6.11
C MET A 4 -14.58 -9.35 -7.59
N LYS A 5 -14.19 -8.17 -8.06
CA LYS A 5 -13.70 -7.93 -9.41
C LYS A 5 -12.39 -7.16 -9.33
N VAL A 6 -11.49 -7.42 -10.26
CA VAL A 6 -10.24 -6.68 -10.45
C VAL A 6 -10.39 -5.83 -11.70
N THR A 7 -10.05 -4.54 -11.60
CA THR A 7 -9.98 -3.62 -12.74
C THR A 7 -8.51 -3.38 -13.07
N LEU A 8 -8.11 -3.65 -14.31
CA LEU A 8 -6.76 -3.41 -14.83
C LEU A 8 -6.77 -2.23 -15.81
N GLY A 9 -5.65 -1.51 -15.89
CA GLY A 9 -5.49 -0.42 -16.85
C GLY A 9 -6.32 0.83 -16.53
N ALA A 10 -6.76 1.00 -15.28
CA ALA A 10 -7.46 2.21 -14.87
C ALA A 10 -6.45 3.35 -14.64
N HIS A 11 -6.74 4.53 -15.18
CA HIS A 11 -6.13 5.79 -14.73
C HIS A 11 -7.18 6.63 -13.99
N ASP A 12 -8.35 6.84 -14.59
CA ASP A 12 -9.53 7.37 -13.91
C ASP A 12 -10.58 6.25 -13.68
N ILE A 13 -10.88 5.94 -12.41
CA ILE A 13 -11.86 4.88 -12.06
C ILE A 13 -13.32 5.32 -12.21
N SER A 14 -13.59 6.60 -12.50
CA SER A 14 -14.95 7.12 -12.70
C SER A 14 -15.45 6.96 -14.13
N ILE A 15 -14.55 6.70 -15.08
CA ILE A 15 -14.86 6.56 -16.50
C ILE A 15 -14.35 5.22 -17.05
N GLN A 16 -15.07 4.70 -18.05
CA GLN A 16 -14.69 3.48 -18.74
C GLN A 16 -13.85 3.84 -19.96
N GLU A 17 -12.54 3.66 -19.85
CA GLU A 17 -11.57 3.88 -20.93
C GLU A 17 -11.14 2.54 -21.54
N THR A 18 -9.88 2.15 -21.36
CA THR A 18 -9.26 0.89 -21.83
C THR A 18 -9.22 -0.19 -20.74
N GLN A 19 -10.06 -0.04 -19.72
CA GLN A 19 -10.06 -0.87 -18.52
C GLN A 19 -10.55 -2.29 -18.79
N GLN A 20 -9.89 -3.28 -18.17
CA GLN A 20 -10.34 -4.67 -18.18
C GLN A 20 -10.91 -5.04 -16.82
N ILE A 21 -12.09 -5.66 -16.81
CA ILE A 21 -12.76 -6.10 -15.57
C ILE A 21 -12.75 -7.63 -15.53
N ILE A 22 -12.06 -8.19 -14.54
CA ILE A 22 -11.86 -9.63 -14.38
C ILE A 22 -12.51 -10.08 -13.06
N PRO A 23 -13.43 -11.06 -13.07
CA PRO A 23 -14.00 -11.60 -11.84
C PRO A 23 -12.95 -12.42 -11.07
N VAL A 24 -12.92 -12.27 -9.75
CA VAL A 24 -12.04 -13.07 -8.88
C VAL A 24 -12.67 -14.45 -8.68
N ALA A 25 -11.98 -15.50 -9.13
CA ALA A 25 -12.42 -16.88 -8.96
C ALA A 25 -12.33 -17.33 -7.48
N GLU A 26 -11.21 -17.02 -6.84
CA GLU A 26 -10.95 -17.38 -5.44
C GLU A 26 -10.06 -16.32 -4.79
N ALA A 27 -10.26 -16.07 -3.49
CA ALA A 27 -9.38 -15.25 -2.68
C ALA A 27 -8.82 -16.09 -1.53
N ILE A 28 -7.51 -16.35 -1.57
CA ILE A 28 -6.82 -17.21 -0.61
C ILE A 28 -6.09 -16.32 0.40
N PRO A 29 -6.59 -16.19 1.65
CA PRO A 29 -5.88 -15.43 2.68
C PRO A 29 -4.65 -16.20 3.17
N HIS A 30 -3.62 -15.46 3.61
CA HIS A 30 -2.44 -16.08 4.23
C HIS A 30 -2.84 -16.79 5.54
N PRO A 31 -2.31 -18.00 5.86
CA PRO A 31 -2.70 -18.76 7.06
C PRO A 31 -2.48 -18.00 8.39
N ALA A 32 -1.46 -17.13 8.43
CA ALA A 32 -1.16 -16.29 9.59
C ALA A 32 -1.89 -14.93 9.60
N TYR A 33 -2.82 -14.68 8.66
CA TYR A 33 -3.59 -13.44 8.65
C TYR A 33 -4.51 -13.37 9.87
N ASN A 34 -4.33 -12.32 10.68
CA ASN A 34 -5.20 -12.05 11.82
C ASN A 34 -5.94 -10.71 11.59
N PRO A 35 -7.27 -10.72 11.42
CA PRO A 35 -8.03 -9.49 11.17
C PRO A 35 -8.05 -8.53 12.37
N GLN A 36 -7.74 -9.00 13.58
CA GLN A 36 -7.61 -8.11 14.75
C GLN A 36 -6.26 -7.39 14.78
N ASP A 37 -5.30 -7.85 13.98
CA ASP A 37 -3.99 -7.24 13.91
C ASP A 37 -3.95 -6.18 12.81
N SER A 38 -4.13 -4.92 13.21
CA SER A 38 -4.10 -3.74 12.35
C SER A 38 -2.75 -3.55 11.63
N SER A 39 -1.74 -4.34 11.98
CA SER A 39 -0.40 -4.30 11.40
C SER A 39 -0.25 -5.17 10.15
N THR A 40 -1.20 -6.07 9.87
CA THR A 40 -1.14 -6.97 8.71
C THR A 40 -1.83 -6.37 7.47
N GLY A 41 -1.03 -5.96 6.49
CA GLY A 41 -1.53 -5.62 5.15
C GLY A 41 -1.99 -6.87 4.40
N LYS A 42 -2.84 -6.70 3.38
CA LYS A 42 -3.07 -7.77 2.41
C LYS A 42 -1.78 -7.98 1.63
N GLU A 43 -1.23 -9.19 1.71
CA GLU A 43 -0.01 -9.55 1.00
C GLU A 43 -0.32 -9.60 -0.50
N ALA A 44 0.24 -8.65 -1.25
CA ALA A 44 0.36 -8.80 -2.69
C ALA A 44 1.65 -9.60 -2.95
N LYS A 45 1.55 -10.67 -3.72
CA LYS A 45 2.70 -11.54 -4.03
C LYS A 45 3.72 -10.77 -4.90
N GLY A 46 4.59 -10.00 -4.26
CA GLY A 46 5.77 -9.41 -4.86
C GLY A 46 6.85 -10.47 -5.04
N LEU A 47 7.51 -10.50 -6.19
CA LEU A 47 8.56 -11.47 -6.54
C LEU A 47 9.92 -11.19 -5.84
N THR A 48 9.91 -10.59 -4.65
CA THR A 48 11.15 -10.41 -3.89
C THR A 48 11.50 -11.71 -3.16
N PRO A 49 12.75 -12.20 -3.25
CA PRO A 49 13.18 -13.35 -2.47
C PRO A 49 12.95 -13.14 -0.98
N ALA A 50 12.55 -14.21 -0.29
CA ALA A 50 12.40 -14.21 1.16
C ALA A 50 13.66 -13.67 1.83
N ASN A 51 13.50 -12.87 2.88
CA ASN A 51 14.57 -12.23 3.67
C ASN A 51 15.40 -11.15 2.95
N THR A 52 14.94 -10.62 1.81
CA THR A 52 15.62 -9.46 1.19
C THR A 52 15.21 -8.18 1.91
N GLN A 53 16.13 -7.55 2.62
CA GLN A 53 15.89 -6.23 3.21
C GLN A 53 16.02 -5.14 2.14
N VAL A 54 15.01 -4.27 2.06
CA VAL A 54 15.09 -3.06 1.23
C VAL A 54 16.04 -2.07 1.88
N LYS A 55 16.97 -1.49 1.12
CA LYS A 55 17.98 -0.57 1.65
C LYS A 55 17.33 0.73 2.13
N VAL A 56 17.70 1.17 3.33
CA VAL A 56 17.34 2.49 3.88
C VAL A 56 17.82 3.58 2.93
N GLY A 57 17.00 4.61 2.73
CA GLY A 57 17.29 5.71 1.81
C GLY A 57 16.91 5.44 0.36
N ASN A 58 16.54 4.20 0.00
CA ASN A 58 15.99 3.92 -1.33
C ASN A 58 14.69 4.69 -1.55
N VAL A 59 14.51 5.17 -2.78
CA VAL A 59 13.26 5.78 -3.22
C VAL A 59 12.30 4.67 -3.65
N CYS A 60 11.06 4.75 -3.20
CA CYS A 60 9.95 3.92 -3.66
C CYS A 60 8.77 4.78 -4.10
N TYR A 61 7.93 4.20 -4.95
CA TYR A 61 6.76 4.87 -5.52
C TYR A 61 5.51 4.16 -5.01
N LEU A 62 4.61 4.91 -4.38
CA LEU A 62 3.31 4.43 -3.96
C LEU A 62 2.26 5.02 -4.91
N THR A 63 1.51 4.17 -5.58
CA THR A 63 0.45 4.58 -6.50
C THR A 63 -0.91 4.12 -6.00
N GLY A 64 -1.95 4.94 -6.24
CA GLY A 64 -3.32 4.55 -5.91
C GLY A 64 -4.37 5.65 -5.99
N TRP A 65 -5.61 5.24 -5.78
CA TRP A 65 -6.82 6.07 -5.75
C TRP A 65 -7.25 6.42 -4.32
N GLY A 66 -6.28 6.54 -3.42
CA GLY A 66 -6.52 6.79 -2.00
C GLY A 66 -7.05 8.20 -1.72
N LYS A 67 -7.32 8.46 -0.44
CA LYS A 67 -7.42 9.84 0.06
C LYS A 67 -6.03 10.47 0.02
N LYS A 68 -5.95 11.75 -0.36
CA LYS A 68 -4.67 12.47 -0.46
C LYS A 68 -4.26 13.16 0.83
N SER A 69 -5.24 13.47 1.68
CA SER A 69 -5.06 14.01 3.02
C SER A 69 -5.86 13.23 4.05
N LEU A 70 -5.42 13.26 5.30
CA LEU A 70 -6.20 12.75 6.43
C LEU A 70 -7.55 13.47 6.57
N GLN A 71 -7.63 14.72 6.10
CA GLN A 71 -8.83 15.55 6.15
C GLN A 71 -9.80 15.28 4.99
N ASP A 72 -9.37 14.55 3.95
CA ASP A 72 -10.22 14.32 2.79
C ASP A 72 -11.40 13.42 3.16
N THR A 73 -12.59 13.81 2.71
CA THR A 73 -13.80 13.01 2.88
C THR A 73 -13.99 12.01 1.73
N LYS A 74 -13.43 12.29 0.55
CA LYS A 74 -13.58 11.49 -0.67
C LYS A 74 -12.24 10.91 -1.14
N ARG A 75 -12.31 9.76 -1.83
CA ARG A 75 -11.17 9.15 -2.53
C ARG A 75 -10.99 9.81 -3.90
N ASN A 76 -9.77 9.78 -4.42
CA ASN A 76 -9.50 10.29 -5.76
C ASN A 76 -9.97 9.28 -6.82
N THR A 77 -10.54 9.76 -7.92
CA THR A 77 -10.88 8.92 -9.06
C THR A 77 -9.71 8.80 -10.03
N LEU A 78 -8.82 9.79 -10.04
CA LEU A 78 -7.57 9.77 -10.81
C LEU A 78 -6.46 9.07 -10.02
N LEU A 79 -5.68 8.24 -10.72
CA LEU A 79 -4.55 7.53 -10.15
C LEU A 79 -3.50 8.55 -9.71
N GLN A 80 -3.10 8.46 -8.45
CA GLN A 80 -2.08 9.32 -7.88
C GLN A 80 -0.78 8.54 -7.69
N GLU A 81 0.33 9.26 -7.71
CA GLU A 81 1.66 8.75 -7.38
C GLU A 81 2.27 9.58 -6.25
N ALA A 82 2.95 8.88 -5.37
CA ALA A 82 3.68 9.41 -4.24
C ALA A 82 5.10 8.87 -4.24
N VAL A 83 6.07 9.75 -4.04
CA VAL A 83 7.49 9.37 -3.90
C VAL A 83 7.81 9.30 -2.41
N LEU A 84 8.26 8.13 -1.94
CA LEU A 84 8.59 7.85 -0.56
C LEU A 84 10.03 7.37 -0.42
N ILE A 85 10.59 7.52 0.77
CA ILE A 85 11.95 7.07 1.08
C ILE A 85 11.87 6.00 2.17
N ILE A 86 12.55 4.88 1.95
CA ILE A 86 12.64 3.80 2.94
C ILE A 86 13.33 4.32 4.21
N GLN A 87 12.64 4.18 5.33
CA GLN A 87 13.07 4.62 6.64
C GLN A 87 13.78 3.52 7.41
N ASP A 88 14.58 3.93 8.38
CA ASP A 88 15.28 3.03 9.28
C ASP A 88 14.30 2.34 10.26
N ASP A 89 14.39 1.02 10.38
CA ASP A 89 13.54 0.21 11.24
C ASP A 89 13.57 0.66 12.70
N GLN A 90 14.71 1.10 13.23
CA GLN A 90 14.82 1.56 14.62
C GLN A 90 14.04 2.85 14.84
N LYS A 91 14.11 3.78 13.88
CA LYS A 91 13.28 5.00 13.92
C LYS A 91 11.79 4.64 13.92
N CYS A 92 11.39 3.68 13.10
CA CYS A 92 9.99 3.29 13.03
C CYS A 92 9.53 2.50 14.27
N LYS A 93 10.39 1.71 14.91
CA LYS A 93 10.11 1.13 16.24
C LYS A 93 9.90 2.18 17.32
N GLN A 94 10.66 3.27 17.29
CA GLN A 94 10.50 4.37 18.25
C GLN A 94 9.17 5.12 18.03
N LEU A 95 8.74 5.27 16.78
CA LEU A 95 7.49 5.96 16.42
C LEU A 95 6.24 5.08 16.57
N PHE A 96 6.35 3.78 16.32
CA PHE A 96 5.22 2.86 16.23
C PHE A 96 5.40 1.66 17.16
N ARG A 97 4.62 1.64 18.25
CA ARG A 97 4.66 0.58 19.27
C ARG A 97 4.46 -0.85 18.72
N ARG A 98 3.73 -0.99 17.61
CA ARG A 98 3.38 -2.29 16.99
C ARG A 98 4.15 -2.59 15.70
N TYR A 99 5.27 -1.92 15.45
CA TYR A 99 6.04 -2.14 14.23
C TYR A 99 6.87 -3.43 14.28
N SER A 100 6.78 -4.24 13.23
CA SER A 100 7.58 -5.46 13.06
C SER A 100 8.35 -5.46 11.74
N LYS A 101 9.68 -5.39 11.81
CA LYS A 101 10.55 -5.39 10.62
C LYS A 101 10.49 -6.67 9.79
N THR A 102 9.94 -7.76 10.33
CA THR A 102 9.77 -9.03 9.60
C THR A 102 8.50 -9.06 8.76
N MET A 103 7.52 -8.19 9.07
CA MET A 103 6.20 -8.16 8.42
C MET A 103 5.92 -6.83 7.72
N GLN A 104 6.70 -5.79 8.02
CA GLN A 104 6.43 -4.42 7.59
C GLN A 104 7.70 -3.71 7.16
N ILE A 105 7.54 -2.84 6.16
CA ILE A 105 8.54 -1.86 5.72
C ILE A 105 8.01 -0.48 6.09
N CYS A 106 8.91 0.40 6.53
CA CYS A 106 8.58 1.78 6.86
C CYS A 106 9.09 2.71 5.76
N ALA A 107 8.23 3.59 5.25
CA ALA A 107 8.59 4.54 4.20
C ALA A 107 7.86 5.87 4.40
N GLY A 108 8.54 6.98 4.10
CA GLY A 108 8.00 8.33 4.27
C GLY A 108 9.01 9.38 3.82
N ASP A 109 8.55 10.61 3.60
CA ASP A 109 9.44 11.76 3.42
C ASP A 109 9.67 12.43 4.79
N PRO A 110 10.87 12.36 5.39
CA PRO A 110 11.14 12.95 6.70
C PRO A 110 10.96 14.47 6.74
N LYS A 111 10.95 15.12 5.57
CA LYS A 111 10.84 16.58 5.43
C LYS A 111 9.42 17.05 5.15
N LYS A 112 8.45 16.14 4.96
CA LYS A 112 7.05 16.48 4.69
C LYS A 112 6.12 15.72 5.62
N VAL A 113 5.42 16.44 6.50
CA VAL A 113 4.31 15.89 7.31
C VAL A 113 3.02 15.99 6.51
N GLN A 114 2.92 15.22 5.43
CA GLN A 114 1.74 15.16 4.57
C GLN A 114 1.46 13.72 4.17
N ALA A 115 0.21 13.44 3.81
CA ALA A 115 -0.14 12.15 3.25
C ALA A 115 0.58 11.95 1.90
N PRO A 116 0.80 10.68 1.49
CA PRO A 116 1.72 10.36 0.41
C PRO A 116 1.34 11.01 -0.93
N PHE A 117 0.05 11.12 -1.22
CA PHE A 117 -0.44 11.60 -2.51
C PHE A 117 -0.55 13.13 -2.56
N LYS A 118 -0.09 13.75 -3.65
CA LYS A 118 -0.19 15.20 -3.88
C LYS A 118 -1.51 15.60 -4.53
#